data_AF-A0A0N1ELB0-F1
#
_entry.id   AF-A0A0N1ELB0-F1
#
_cell.length_a   1.000
_cell.length_b   1.000
_cell.length_c   1.000
_cell.angle_alpha   90.00
_cell.angle_beta   90.00
_cell.angle_gamma   90.00
#
_symmetry.space_group_name_H-M   'P 1'
#
loop_
_entity.id
_entity.type
_entity.pdbx_description
1 polymer ?
#
loop_
_entity_poly.entity_id
_entity_poly.type
_entity_poly.pdbx_seq_one_letter_code
_entity_poly.pdbx_strand_id
1 'polypeptide(L)'
;MKFVLSILIINHLCFLGFEYAITSMLNDQISSSSASSYAKLYVILVFPVQLLLELTFFIAMLYQAFIVFKWRANGTLWIGFIATFLMVIF
;
A
#
# COMPACT_ATOMS: atom_id res chain seq x y z
N MET A 1 -5.22 12.39 12.26
CA MET A 1 -6.04 11.32 11.64
C MET A 1 -6.24 11.53 10.15
N LYS A 2 -6.81 12.64 9.67
CA LYS A 2 -7.00 12.89 8.22
C LYS A 2 -5.71 12.70 7.38
N PHE A 3 -4.61 13.31 7.83
CA PHE A 3 -3.30 13.19 7.17
C PHE A 3 -2.75 11.76 7.17
N VAL A 4 -2.80 11.08 8.33
CA VAL A 4 -2.35 9.68 8.47
C VAL A 4 -3.16 8.74 7.58
N LEU A 5 -4.49 8.86 7.59
CA LEU A 5 -5.37 8.08 6.71
C LEU A 5 -5.10 8.35 5.22
N SER A 6 -4.90 9.61 4.84
CA SER A 6 -4.63 9.97 3.44
C SER A 6 -3.30 9.37 2.97
N ILE A 7 -2.25 9.43 3.80
CA ILE A 7 -0.96 8.83 3.48
C ILE A 7 -1.07 7.30 3.41
N LEU A 8 -1.82 6.69 4.31
CA LEU A 8 -2.02 5.24 4.31
C LEU A 8 -2.73 4.80 3.01
N ILE A 9 -3.78 5.50 2.60
CA ILE A 9 -4.48 5.27 1.32
C ILE A 9 -3.53 5.41 0.14
N ILE A 10 -2.73 6.48 0.09
CA ILE A 10 -1.77 6.70 -1.01
C ILE A 10 -0.70 5.61 -1.03
N ASN A 11 -0.14 5.25 0.14
CA ASN A 11 0.87 4.21 0.26
C ASN A 11 0.33 2.85 -0.19
N HIS A 12 -0.89 2.51 0.23
CA HIS A 12 -1.55 1.26 -0.12
C HIS A 12 -1.94 1.22 -1.62
N LEU A 13 -2.38 2.34 -2.20
CA LEU A 13 -2.60 2.44 -3.65
C LEU A 13 -1.30 2.31 -4.45
N CYS A 14 -0.20 2.91 -3.99
CA CYS A 14 1.11 2.71 -4.61
C CYS A 14 1.52 1.23 -4.53
N PHE A 15 1.27 0.56 -3.40
CA PHE A 15 1.54 -0.86 -3.22
C PHE A 15 0.79 -1.70 -4.25
N LEU A 16 -0.54 -1.54 -4.34
CA LEU A 16 -1.39 -2.21 -5.32
C LEU A 16 -0.97 -1.92 -6.76
N GLY A 17 -0.62 -0.67 -7.07
CA GLY A 17 -0.17 -0.27 -8.40
C GLY A 17 1.14 -0.95 -8.81
N PHE A 18 2.10 -1.07 -7.87
CA PHE A 18 3.35 -1.79 -8.11
C PHE A 18 3.13 -3.30 -8.22
N GLU A 19 2.27 -3.89 -7.38
CA GLU A 19 1.91 -5.30 -7.45
C GLU A 19 1.27 -5.64 -8.81
N TYR A 20 0.31 -4.82 -9.26
CA TYR A 20 -0.31 -4.97 -10.57
C TYR A 20 0.71 -4.84 -11.71
N ALA A 21 1.60 -3.83 -11.65
CA ALA A 21 2.63 -3.64 -12.66
C ALA A 21 3.61 -4.82 -12.73
N ILE A 22 4.04 -5.35 -11.59
CA ILE A 22 4.92 -6.52 -11.52
C ILE A 22 4.22 -7.78 -12.03
N THR A 23 2.98 -8.00 -11.62
CA THR A 23 2.17 -9.15 -12.08
C THR A 23 1.95 -9.10 -13.59
N SER A 24 1.67 -7.90 -14.14
CA SER A 24 1.59 -7.68 -15.59
C SER A 24 2.90 -7.99 -16.28
N MET A 25 4.04 -7.50 -15.75
CA MET A 25 5.37 -7.78 -16.30
C MET A 25 5.76 -9.25 -16.25
N LEU A 26 5.32 -9.99 -15.23
CA LEU A 26 5.57 -11.43 -15.10
C LEU A 26 4.69 -12.27 -16.02
N ASN A 27 3.44 -11.85 -16.26
CA ASN A 27 2.51 -12.53 -17.17
C ASN A 27 2.83 -12.27 -18.64
N ASP A 28 3.34 -11.09 -19.00
CA ASP A 28 3.84 -10.76 -20.33
C ASP A 28 5.23 -11.40 -20.60
N GLN A 29 5.33 -12.74 -20.51
CA GLN A 29 6.54 -13.57 -20.72
C GLN A 29 7.34 -13.32 -22.03
N ILE A 30 6.99 -12.31 -22.82
CA ILE A 30 7.52 -11.98 -24.13
C ILE A 30 8.54 -10.82 -24.10
N SER A 31 8.69 -10.01 -23.04
CA SER A 31 9.60 -8.84 -23.12
C SER A 31 10.71 -8.75 -22.05
N SER A 32 11.90 -9.21 -22.46
CA SER A 32 13.23 -8.88 -21.91
C SER A 32 13.62 -9.43 -20.53
N SER A 33 14.81 -10.03 -20.46
CA SER A 33 15.51 -10.41 -19.21
C SER A 33 15.66 -9.26 -18.21
N SER A 34 15.65 -8.03 -18.70
CA SER A 34 15.70 -6.80 -17.91
C SER A 34 14.44 -6.60 -17.05
N ALA A 35 13.23 -6.80 -17.60
CA ALA A 35 11.97 -6.63 -16.86
C ALA A 35 11.86 -7.61 -15.68
N SER A 36 12.29 -8.85 -15.86
CA SER A 36 12.41 -9.86 -14.79
C SER A 36 13.38 -9.44 -13.68
N SER A 37 14.47 -8.74 -14.03
CA SER A 37 15.48 -8.30 -13.07
C SER A 37 14.99 -7.12 -12.22
N TYR A 38 14.25 -6.17 -12.80
CA TYR A 38 13.63 -5.07 -12.07
C TYR A 38 12.55 -5.55 -11.10
N ALA A 39 11.72 -6.52 -11.51
CA ALA A 39 10.72 -7.14 -10.62
C ALA A 39 11.39 -7.81 -9.41
N LYS A 40 12.49 -8.54 -9.61
CA LYS A 40 13.25 -9.17 -8.52
C LYS A 40 13.87 -8.14 -7.56
N LEU A 41 14.44 -7.06 -8.08
CA LEU A 41 15.00 -5.98 -7.24
C LEU A 41 13.92 -5.29 -6.40
N TYR A 42 12.75 -5.06 -6.98
CA TYR A 42 11.62 -4.49 -6.25
C TYR A 42 11.20 -5.38 -5.08
N VAL A 43 11.00 -6.68 -5.31
CA VAL A 43 10.59 -7.65 -4.28
C VAL A 43 11.60 -7.75 -3.14
N ILE A 44 12.90 -7.67 -3.44
CA ILE A 44 13.95 -7.83 -2.43
C ILE A 44 14.16 -6.54 -1.61
N LEU A 45 14.05 -5.37 -2.24
CA LEU A 45 14.54 -4.13 -1.65
C LEU A 45 13.45 -3.10 -1.37
N VAL A 46 12.48 -2.98 -2.27
CA VAL A 46 11.41 -1.97 -2.16
C VAL A 46 10.22 -2.51 -1.37
N PHE A 47 9.83 -3.76 -1.63
CA PHE A 47 8.71 -4.41 -0.95
C PHE A 47 8.87 -4.45 0.60
N PRO A 48 10.03 -4.82 1.18
CA PRO A 48 10.17 -4.85 2.64
C PRO A 48 10.09 -3.45 3.26
N VAL A 49 10.66 -2.44 2.59
CA VAL A 49 10.60 -1.05 3.04
C VAL A 49 9.16 -0.53 2.98
N GLN A 50 8.44 -0.87 1.92
CA GLN A 50 7.04 -0.48 1.74
C GLN A 50 6.13 -1.15 2.77
N LEU A 51 6.37 -2.42 3.08
CA LEU A 51 5.65 -3.17 4.12
C LEU A 51 5.94 -2.60 5.53
N LEU A 52 7.19 -2.20 5.81
CA LEU A 52 7.54 -1.53 7.06
C LEU A 52 6.88 -0.15 7.18
N LEU A 53 6.83 0.63 6.09
CA LEU A 53 6.13 1.91 6.05
C LEU A 53 4.63 1.72 6.32
N GLU A 54 4.02 0.73 5.67
CA GLU A 54 2.62 0.40 5.85
C GLU A 54 2.29 -0.01 7.29
N LEU A 55 3.12 -0.88 7.88
CA LEU A 55 3.01 -1.26 9.30
C LEU A 55 3.14 -0.04 10.21
N THR A 56 4.07 0.86 9.94
CA THR A 56 4.28 2.08 10.72
C THR A 56 3.06 3.00 10.64
N PHE A 57 2.48 3.19 9.45
CA PHE A 57 1.26 3.98 9.29
C PHE A 57 0.04 3.32 9.93
N PHE A 58 -0.05 1.99 9.89
CA PHE A 58 -1.10 1.25 10.56
C PHE A 58 -1.01 1.40 12.09
N ILE A 59 0.19 1.27 12.67
CA ILE A 59 0.42 1.52 14.10
C ILE A 59 0.07 2.97 14.46
N ALA A 60 0.47 3.95 13.64
CA ALA A 60 0.14 5.36 13.86
C ALA A 60 -1.38 5.61 13.79
N MET A 61 -2.10 4.89 12.94
CA MET A 61 -3.55 4.94 12.82
C MET A 61 -4.23 4.34 14.06
N LEU A 62 -3.79 3.16 14.51
CA LEU A 62 -4.25 2.53 15.75
C LEU A 62 -3.97 3.42 16.97
N TYR A 63 -2.78 4.01 17.06
CA TYR A 63 -2.42 4.94 18.12
C TYR A 63 -3.36 6.16 18.14
N GLN A 64 -3.64 6.75 16.98
CA GLN A 64 -4.57 7.88 16.91
C GLN A 64 -6.03 7.51 17.20
N ALA A 65 -6.46 6.29 16.85
CA ALA A 65 -7.81 5.80 17.07
C ALA A 65 -8.06 5.41 18.54
N PHE A 66 -7.15 4.64 19.13
CA PHE A 66 -7.36 4.00 20.45
C PHE A 66 -6.73 4.76 21.62
N ILE A 67 -5.58 5.41 21.44
CA ILE A 67 -4.88 6.10 22.54
C ILE A 67 -5.28 7.57 22.58
N VAL A 68 -5.26 8.23 21.42
CA VAL A 68 -5.55 9.67 21.33
C VAL A 68 -7.06 9.94 21.14
N PHE A 69 -7.88 8.90 20.89
CA PHE A 69 -9.33 8.99 20.62
C PHE A 69 -9.72 10.04 19.57
N LYS A 70 -8.82 10.34 18.62
CA LYS A 70 -9.04 11.38 17.60
C LYS A 70 -9.64 10.79 16.34
N TRP A 71 -10.91 10.37 16.42
CA TRP A 71 -11.70 9.82 15.31
C TRP A 71 -12.09 10.83 14.21
N ARG A 72 -11.62 12.09 14.28
CA ARG A 72 -12.05 13.22 13.42
C ARG A 72 -11.59 13.14 11.95
N ALA A 73 -11.40 11.95 11.38
CA ALA A 73 -11.26 11.79 9.94
C ALA A 73 -12.63 11.81 9.25
N ASN A 74 -12.68 12.37 8.04
CA ASN A 74 -13.92 12.44 7.26
C ASN A 74 -14.36 11.02 6.86
N GLY A 75 -15.66 10.73 6.82
CA GLY A 75 -16.19 9.40 6.47
C GLY A 75 -15.68 8.89 5.13
N THR A 76 -15.48 9.79 4.16
CA THR A 76 -14.87 9.51 2.85
C THR A 76 -13.47 8.90 2.94
N LEU A 77 -12.64 9.35 3.90
CA LEU A 77 -11.29 8.80 4.09
C LEU A 77 -11.34 7.39 4.69
N TRP A 78 -12.30 7.13 5.57
CA TRP A 78 -12.52 5.78 6.11
C TRP A 78 -12.99 4.81 5.04
N ILE A 79 -13.94 5.25 4.20
CA ILE A 79 -14.42 4.46 3.06
C ILE A 79 -13.28 4.20 2.08
N GLY A 80 -12.48 5.22 1.75
CA GLY A 80 -11.31 5.06 0.88
C GLY A 80 -10.30 4.06 1.42
N PHE A 81 -9.99 4.12 2.71
CA PHE A 81 -9.11 3.17 3.38
C PHE A 81 -9.65 1.73 3.31
N ILE A 82 -10.92 1.51 3.66
CA ILE A 82 -11.54 0.18 3.59
C ILE A 82 -11.58 -0.34 2.15
N ALA A 83 -11.92 0.52 1.19
CA ALA A 83 -11.96 0.17 -0.23
C ALA A 83 -10.60 -0.29 -0.75
N THR A 84 -9.51 0.38 -0.35
CA THR A 84 -8.16 -0.01 -0.77
C THR A 84 -7.77 -1.39 -0.20
N PHE A 85 -8.17 -1.73 1.03
CA PHE A 85 -7.95 -3.07 1.57
C PHE A 85 -8.80 -4.15 0.88
N LEU A 86 -10.04 -3.83 0.51
CA LEU A 86 -10.91 -4.75 -0.22
C LEU A 86 -10.36 -5.07 -1.62
N MET A 87 -9.65 -4.14 -2.26
CA MET A 87 -9.00 -4.38 -3.56
C MET A 87 -7.85 -5.40 -3.52
N VAL A 88 -7.29 -5.70 -2.34
CA VAL A 88 -6.28 -6.77 -2.19
C VAL A 88 -6.93 -8.16 -2.13
N ILE A 89 -8.20 -8.24 -1.71
CA ILE A 89 -8.90 -9.51 -1.44
C ILE A 89 -9.62 -10.05 -2.69
N PHE A 90 -9.85 -9.20 -3.71
CA PHE A 90 -10.53 -9.53 -4.97
C PHE A 90 -9.57 -9.55 -6.14
#